data_AF-A0A9X1UMZ4-F1
#
_entry.id   AF-A0A9X1UMZ4-F1
#
_cell.length_a   1.000
_cell.length_b   1.000
_cell.length_c   1.000
_cell.angle_alpha   90.00
_cell.angle_beta   90.00
_cell.angle_gamma   90.00
#
_symmetry.space_group_name_H-M   'P 1'
#
loop_
_entity.id
_entity.type
_entity.pdbx_description
1 polymer ?
#
loop_
_entity_poly.entity_id
_entity_poly.type
_entity_poly.pdbx_seq_one_letter_code
_entity_poly.pdbx_strand_id
1 'polypeptide(L)'
;MTDIAVIDPDDDDALYARIRLLLFSADLPVQRLQADIDDIGRFTTPDVRSPHVRLVEAMPPLTPAAEAIVRAMIRAYGMELFGRGSANSGLRALIKAGPVKFGQTALMLGPDAPVPVRARPLVEEFNRIFERYPESGFPQARYFLSAIGLPVGRDMNSRVRRSLQRN
;
A
#
# COMPACT_ATOMS: atom_id res chain seq x y z
N MET A 1 8.06 10.65 -26.45
CA MET A 1 6.78 10.88 -25.75
C MET A 1 6.27 9.53 -25.31
N THR A 2 6.34 9.25 -24.01
CA THR A 2 5.87 7.97 -23.47
C THR A 2 4.35 8.04 -23.42
N ASP A 3 3.71 7.30 -24.31
CA ASP A 3 2.27 7.11 -24.31
C ASP A 3 1.92 6.46 -22.96
N ILE A 4 1.27 7.21 -22.08
CA ILE A 4 0.69 6.66 -20.87
C ILE A 4 -0.51 5.88 -21.39
N ALA A 5 -0.33 4.57 -21.62
CA ALA A 5 -1.42 3.69 -21.97
C ALA A 5 -2.52 3.90 -20.93
N VAL A 6 -3.61 4.55 -21.36
CA VAL A 6 -4.79 4.75 -20.54
C VAL A 6 -5.34 3.35 -20.32
N ILE A 7 -5.10 2.81 -19.12
CA ILE A 7 -5.66 1.54 -18.69
C ILE A 7 -7.18 1.71 -18.76
N ASP A 8 -7.85 0.83 -19.48
CA ASP A 8 -9.32 0.78 -19.51
C ASP A 8 -9.81 0.72 -18.06
N PRO A 9 -10.77 1.55 -17.62
CA PRO A 9 -11.34 1.46 -16.27
C PRO A 9 -11.76 0.04 -15.90
N ASP A 10 -12.25 -0.75 -16.87
CA ASP A 10 -12.63 -2.15 -16.67
C ASP A 10 -11.41 -3.06 -16.42
N ASP A 11 -10.22 -2.70 -16.94
CA ASP A 11 -8.96 -3.39 -16.67
C ASP A 11 -8.43 -3.10 -15.26
N ASP A 12 -8.56 -1.87 -14.72
CA ASP A 12 -8.03 -1.55 -13.38
C ASP A 12 -8.76 -2.33 -12.28
N ASP A 13 -10.09 -2.38 -12.32
CA ASP A 13 -10.89 -3.11 -11.34
C ASP A 13 -10.73 -4.63 -11.48
N ALA A 14 -10.60 -5.15 -12.71
CA ALA A 14 -10.30 -6.56 -12.94
C ALA A 14 -8.91 -6.94 -12.40
N LEU A 15 -7.90 -6.11 -12.61
CA LEU A 15 -6.56 -6.32 -12.07
C LEU A 15 -6.53 -6.19 -10.55
N TYR A 16 -7.28 -5.25 -9.99
CA TYR A 16 -7.44 -5.10 -8.55
C TYR A 16 -8.07 -6.34 -7.91
N ALA A 17 -9.18 -6.84 -8.48
CA ALA A 17 -9.83 -8.06 -8.03
C ALA A 17 -8.87 -9.26 -8.10
N ARG A 18 -8.10 -9.38 -9.19
CA ARG A 18 -7.09 -10.43 -9.35
C ARG A 18 -5.98 -10.36 -8.30
N ILE A 19 -5.46 -9.17 -8.00
CA ILE A 19 -4.43 -9.00 -6.96
C ILE A 19 -4.99 -9.33 -5.58
N ARG A 20 -6.23 -8.94 -5.27
CA ARG A 20 -6.89 -9.31 -4.01
C ARG A 20 -7.02 -10.83 -3.86
N LEU A 21 -7.43 -11.52 -4.93
CA LEU A 21 -7.47 -12.98 -4.93
C LEU A 21 -6.10 -13.60 -4.65
N LEU A 22 -5.03 -13.09 -5.29
CA LEU A 22 -3.65 -13.54 -5.02
C LEU A 22 -3.21 -13.25 -3.58
N LEU A 23 -3.55 -12.09 -3.03
CA LEU A 23 -3.26 -11.74 -1.63
C LEU A 23 -3.88 -12.75 -0.66
N PHE A 24 -5.13 -13.14 -0.88
CA PHE A 24 -5.86 -14.01 0.05
C PHE A 24 -5.54 -15.51 -0.14
N SER A 25 -5.18 -15.91 -1.36
CA SER A 25 -4.83 -17.30 -1.69
C SER A 25 -3.37 -17.66 -1.44
N ALA A 26 -2.48 -16.67 -1.24
CA ALA A 26 -1.07 -16.95 -1.01
C ALA A 26 -0.87 -17.74 0.29
N ASP A 27 -0.16 -18.87 0.18
CA ASP A 27 0.21 -19.75 1.29
C ASP A 27 1.25 -19.09 2.21
N LEU A 28 0.79 -18.11 2.97
CA LEU A 28 1.56 -17.24 3.85
C LEU A 28 0.72 -16.93 5.11
N PRO A 29 1.35 -16.63 6.26
CA PRO A 29 0.63 -16.27 7.47
C PRO A 29 -0.34 -15.10 7.25
N VAL A 30 -1.60 -15.28 7.62
CA VAL A 30 -2.66 -14.27 7.40
C VAL A 30 -2.40 -12.98 8.18
N GLN A 31 -1.70 -13.07 9.31
CA GLN A 31 -1.34 -11.93 10.16
C GLN A 31 -0.49 -10.87 9.44
N ARG A 32 0.16 -11.22 8.32
CA ARG A 32 0.86 -10.22 7.50
C ARG A 32 -0.09 -9.13 6.96
N LEU A 33 -1.38 -9.47 6.79
CA LEU A 33 -2.42 -8.57 6.28
C LEU A 33 -3.12 -7.77 7.39
N GLN A 34 -2.58 -7.75 8.61
CA GLN A 34 -3.17 -7.06 9.77
C GLN A 34 -3.39 -5.56 9.56
N ALA A 35 -2.59 -4.91 8.73
CA ALA A 35 -2.75 -3.51 8.37
C ALA A 35 -3.59 -3.30 7.09
N ASP A 36 -3.87 -4.38 6.36
CA ASP A 36 -4.48 -4.34 5.03
C ASP A 36 -5.96 -4.70 5.05
N ILE A 37 -6.45 -5.36 6.10
CA ILE A 37 -7.84 -5.80 6.24
C ILE A 37 -8.34 -5.45 7.65
N ASP A 38 -9.50 -4.80 7.71
CA ASP A 38 -10.18 -4.53 8.97
C ASP A 38 -10.67 -5.84 9.60
N ASP A 39 -10.49 -5.95 10.91
CA ASP A 39 -10.89 -7.12 11.70
C ASP A 39 -10.31 -8.44 11.15
N ILE A 40 -9.02 -8.47 10.82
CA ILE A 40 -8.34 -9.72 10.37
C ILE A 40 -8.50 -10.87 11.39
N GLY A 41 -8.66 -10.52 12.67
CA GLY A 41 -8.83 -11.46 13.78
C GLY A 41 -9.97 -12.43 13.54
N ARG A 42 -11.07 -11.97 12.93
CA ARG A 42 -12.21 -12.83 12.58
C ARG A 42 -11.81 -14.02 11.70
N PHE A 43 -10.77 -13.89 10.88
CA PHE A 43 -10.31 -14.96 9.97
C PHE A 43 -9.28 -15.90 10.59
N THR A 44 -8.62 -15.48 11.67
CA THR A 44 -7.57 -16.25 12.34
C THR A 44 -8.05 -17.02 13.56
N THR A 45 -9.32 -16.83 13.97
CA THR A 45 -9.97 -17.67 14.98
C THR A 45 -10.04 -19.13 14.54
N PRO A 46 -9.92 -20.12 15.46
CA PRO A 46 -10.07 -21.53 15.15
C PRO A 46 -11.40 -21.80 14.43
N ASP A 47 -11.34 -22.52 13.30
CA ASP A 47 -12.48 -22.88 12.46
C ASP A 47 -12.15 -24.18 11.69
N VAL A 48 -13.17 -24.83 11.11
CA VAL A 48 -12.99 -26.01 10.25
C VAL A 48 -12.31 -25.63 8.93
N ARG A 49 -12.57 -24.42 8.43
CA ARG A 49 -11.92 -23.86 7.24
C ARG A 49 -10.60 -23.20 7.61
N SER A 50 -9.62 -23.29 6.72
CA SER A 50 -8.38 -22.52 6.89
C SER A 50 -8.65 -21.01 6.80
N PRO A 51 -7.84 -20.16 7.47
CA PRO A 51 -7.95 -18.71 7.35
C PRO A 51 -7.96 -18.21 5.90
N HIS A 52 -7.17 -18.84 5.01
CA HIS A 52 -7.13 -18.50 3.58
C HIS A 52 -8.42 -18.81 2.84
N VAL A 53 -9.03 -19.97 3.10
CA VAL A 53 -10.34 -20.30 2.51
C VAL A 53 -11.38 -19.27 2.94
N ARG A 54 -11.40 -18.91 4.22
CA ARG A 54 -12.35 -17.92 4.75
C ARG A 54 -12.14 -16.53 4.13
N LEU A 55 -10.89 -16.12 3.88
CA LEU A 55 -10.59 -14.87 3.18
C LEU A 55 -11.03 -14.89 1.71
N VAL A 56 -10.80 -15.99 1.00
CA VAL A 56 -11.20 -16.15 -0.41
C VAL A 56 -12.72 -16.23 -0.55
N GLU A 57 -13.42 -16.89 0.37
CA GLU A 57 -14.89 -16.95 0.37
C GLU A 57 -15.52 -15.58 0.67
N ALA A 58 -14.98 -14.86 1.66
CA ALA A 58 -15.55 -13.58 2.09
C ALA A 58 -15.14 -12.40 1.20
N MET A 59 -13.99 -12.49 0.52
CA MET A 59 -13.35 -11.41 -0.24
C MET A 59 -13.49 -10.04 0.48
N PRO A 60 -12.98 -9.89 1.71
CA PRO A 60 -13.14 -8.65 2.45
C PRO A 60 -12.48 -7.48 1.71
N PRO A 61 -13.03 -6.26 1.79
CA PRO A 61 -12.37 -5.09 1.22
C PRO A 61 -11.02 -4.87 1.90
N LEU A 62 -10.08 -4.28 1.15
CA LEU A 62 -8.83 -3.79 1.72
C LEU A 62 -9.09 -2.46 2.45
N THR A 63 -8.24 -2.13 3.42
CA THR A 63 -8.23 -0.78 4.00
C THR A 63 -7.96 0.27 2.90
N PRO A 64 -8.42 1.52 3.06
CA PRO A 64 -8.24 2.56 2.03
C PRO A 64 -6.77 2.78 1.61
N ALA A 65 -5.82 2.67 2.55
CA ALA A 65 -4.39 2.77 2.25
C ALA A 65 -3.88 1.57 1.45
N ALA A 66 -4.24 0.35 1.85
CA ALA A 66 -3.87 -0.86 1.15
C ALA A 66 -4.41 -0.88 -0.29
N GLU A 67 -5.68 -0.52 -0.47
CA GLU A 67 -6.29 -0.37 -1.79
C GLU A 67 -5.53 0.65 -2.64
N ALA A 68 -5.25 1.84 -2.10
CA ALA A 68 -4.55 2.89 -2.83
C ALA A 68 -3.15 2.45 -3.29
N ILE A 69 -2.43 1.67 -2.47
CA ILE A 69 -1.12 1.10 -2.82
C ILE A 69 -1.25 0.10 -3.96
N VAL A 70 -2.22 -0.82 -3.90
CA VAL A 70 -2.45 -1.80 -4.98
C VAL A 70 -2.81 -1.09 -6.28
N ARG A 71 -3.71 -0.10 -6.24
CA ARG A 71 -4.09 0.67 -7.43
C ARG A 71 -2.92 1.50 -7.97
N ALA A 72 -2.04 2.02 -7.11
CA ALA A 72 -0.82 2.69 -7.56
C ALA A 72 0.12 1.73 -8.32
N MET A 73 0.25 0.48 -7.86
CA MET A 73 0.99 -0.57 -8.57
C MET A 73 0.36 -0.90 -9.93
N ILE A 74 -0.97 -1.03 -9.99
CA ILE A 74 -1.68 -1.29 -11.25
C ILE A 74 -1.49 -0.12 -12.22
N ARG A 75 -1.65 1.12 -11.78
CA ARG A 75 -1.41 2.30 -12.64
C ARG A 75 0.03 2.38 -13.17
N ALA A 76 1.01 1.96 -12.38
CA ALA A 76 2.42 2.04 -12.78
C ALA A 76 2.84 0.95 -13.79
N TYR A 77 2.24 -0.24 -13.69
CA TYR A 77 2.74 -1.44 -14.36
C TYR A 77 1.68 -2.21 -15.17
N GLY A 78 0.39 -2.03 -14.88
CA GLY A 78 -0.72 -2.72 -15.55
C GLY A 78 -0.50 -4.23 -15.62
N MET A 79 -0.63 -4.78 -16.82
CA MET A 79 -0.44 -6.21 -17.08
C MET A 79 1.00 -6.71 -16.88
N GLU A 80 2.02 -5.82 -16.88
CA GLU A 80 3.42 -6.22 -16.65
C GLU A 80 3.61 -6.87 -15.26
N LEU A 81 2.73 -6.57 -14.30
CA LEU A 81 2.71 -7.20 -12.97
C LEU A 81 2.60 -8.73 -13.04
N PHE A 82 1.96 -9.26 -14.08
CA PHE A 82 1.72 -10.69 -14.29
C PHE A 82 2.67 -11.33 -15.30
N GLY A 83 3.62 -10.56 -15.84
CA GLY A 83 4.62 -11.00 -16.81
C GLY A 83 5.90 -11.52 -16.16
N ARG A 84 6.98 -11.55 -16.95
CA ARG A 84 8.35 -11.83 -16.48
C ARG A 84 9.07 -10.49 -16.29
N GLY A 85 9.69 -10.27 -15.12
CA GLY A 85 10.51 -9.07 -14.89
C GLY A 85 10.36 -8.44 -13.51
N SER A 86 10.91 -7.24 -13.35
CA SER A 86 10.95 -6.51 -12.07
C SER A 86 9.58 -6.12 -11.53
N ALA A 87 8.60 -5.81 -12.40
CA ALA A 87 7.22 -5.56 -11.99
C ALA A 87 6.59 -6.77 -11.30
N ASN A 88 6.83 -7.99 -11.81
CA ASN A 88 6.37 -9.23 -11.18
C ASN A 88 7.08 -9.48 -9.84
N SER A 89 8.38 -9.20 -9.74
CA SER A 89 9.09 -9.25 -8.46
C SER A 89 8.49 -8.28 -7.43
N GLY A 90 8.10 -7.07 -7.87
CA GLY A 90 7.38 -6.09 -7.06
C GLY A 90 6.01 -6.61 -6.59
N LEU A 91 5.21 -7.20 -7.49
CA LEU A 91 3.94 -7.83 -7.13
C LEU A 91 4.13 -8.95 -6.10
N ARG A 92 5.12 -9.83 -6.30
CA ARG A 92 5.43 -10.91 -5.34
C ARG A 92 5.83 -10.36 -3.97
N ALA A 93 6.65 -9.31 -3.94
CA ALA A 93 7.02 -8.64 -2.69
C ALA A 93 5.80 -8.02 -2.00
N LEU A 94 4.89 -7.39 -2.75
CA LEU A 94 3.63 -6.87 -2.24
C LEU A 94 2.75 -7.98 -1.65
N ILE A 95 2.58 -9.11 -2.34
CA ILE A 95 1.81 -10.26 -1.84
C ILE A 95 2.45 -10.86 -0.58
N LYS A 96 3.78 -10.93 -0.56
CA LYS A 96 4.55 -11.48 0.55
C LYS A 96 4.46 -10.62 1.81
N ALA A 97 4.49 -9.31 1.67
CA ALA A 97 4.51 -8.39 2.81
C ALA A 97 3.11 -7.95 3.26
N GLY A 98 2.16 -7.83 2.33
CA GLY A 98 0.96 -7.02 2.49
C GLY A 98 1.16 -5.61 1.90
N PRO A 99 0.15 -5.01 1.22
CA PRO A 99 0.25 -3.69 0.61
C PRO A 99 0.83 -2.57 1.50
N VAL A 100 0.29 -2.40 2.71
CA VAL A 100 0.74 -1.34 3.63
C VAL A 100 2.19 -1.54 4.02
N LYS A 101 2.57 -2.77 4.41
CA LYS A 101 3.95 -3.05 4.80
C LYS A 101 4.92 -2.88 3.62
N PHE A 102 4.50 -3.27 2.42
CA PHE A 102 5.26 -3.06 1.20
C PHE A 102 5.52 -1.57 0.94
N GLY A 103 4.50 -0.72 1.02
CA GLY A 103 4.64 0.73 0.88
C GLY A 103 5.57 1.33 1.95
N GLN A 104 5.42 0.92 3.21
CA GLN A 104 6.31 1.35 4.30
C GLN A 104 7.77 0.99 4.03
N THR A 105 8.03 -0.25 3.58
CA THR A 105 9.38 -0.70 3.25
C THR A 105 9.96 0.07 2.07
N ALA A 106 9.15 0.40 1.07
CA ALA A 106 9.59 1.22 -0.06
C ALA A 106 10.05 2.62 0.37
N LEU A 107 9.40 3.23 1.38
CA LEU A 107 9.81 4.52 1.95
C LEU A 107 11.06 4.46 2.84
N MET A 108 11.44 3.28 3.32
CA MET A 108 12.67 3.08 4.09
C MET A 108 13.92 2.93 3.22
N LEU A 109 13.75 2.86 1.90
CA LEU A 109 14.86 2.76 0.97
C LEU A 109 15.61 4.11 0.92
N GLY A 110 16.92 4.08 1.18
CA GLY A 110 17.77 5.25 1.07
C GLY A 110 17.89 5.75 -0.38
N PRO A 111 18.41 6.97 -0.59
CA PRO A 111 18.57 7.56 -1.93
C PRO A 111 19.41 6.70 -2.88
N ASP A 112 20.33 5.91 -2.32
CA ASP A 112 21.24 5.02 -3.04
C ASP A 112 20.73 3.58 -3.18
N ALA A 113 19.49 3.30 -2.74
CA ALA A 113 18.93 1.97 -2.90
C ALA A 113 18.83 1.64 -4.41
N PRO A 114 19.18 0.40 -4.82
CA PRO A 114 19.15 -0.03 -6.21
C PRO A 114 17.71 -0.28 -6.67
N VAL A 115 16.91 0.78 -6.71
CA VAL A 115 15.52 0.78 -7.14
C VAL A 115 15.50 1.16 -8.63
N PRO A 116 14.80 0.40 -9.49
CA PRO A 116 14.63 0.76 -10.88
C PRO A 116 14.11 2.21 -11.00
N VAL A 117 14.64 3.00 -11.94
CA VAL A 117 14.24 4.41 -12.12
C VAL A 117 12.71 4.56 -12.25
N ARG A 118 12.07 3.62 -12.95
CA ARG A 118 10.61 3.56 -13.13
C ARG A 118 9.83 3.36 -11.82
N ALA A 119 10.44 2.84 -10.76
CA ALA A 119 9.81 2.67 -9.46
C ALA A 119 9.94 3.90 -8.54
N ARG A 120 10.76 4.91 -8.88
CA ARG A 120 10.90 6.13 -8.06
C ARG A 120 9.60 6.95 -7.95
N PRO A 121 8.84 7.21 -9.05
CA PRO A 121 7.56 7.90 -8.95
C PRO A 121 6.53 7.15 -8.08
N LEU A 122 6.65 5.82 -8.02
CA LEU A 122 5.78 4.99 -7.20
C LEU A 122 6.10 5.14 -5.70
N VAL A 123 7.38 5.30 -5.34
CA VAL A 123 7.77 5.60 -3.95
C VAL A 123 7.20 6.95 -3.50
N GLU A 124 7.26 7.98 -4.36
CA GLU A 124 6.63 9.27 -4.08
C GLU A 124 5.11 9.16 -3.92
N GLU A 125 4.46 8.35 -4.76
CA GLU A 125 3.02 8.10 -4.65
C GLU A 125 2.66 7.39 -3.34
N PHE A 126 3.46 6.42 -2.89
CA PHE A 126 3.28 5.81 -1.58
C PHE A 126 3.42 6.82 -0.44
N ASN A 127 4.35 7.77 -0.54
CA ASN A 127 4.46 8.84 0.44
C ASN A 127 3.17 9.67 0.51
N ARG A 128 2.61 10.07 -0.63
CA ARG A 128 1.32 10.81 -0.69
C ARG A 128 0.16 10.00 -0.12
N ILE A 129 0.13 8.69 -0.38
CA ILE A 129 -0.89 7.79 0.18
C ILE A 129 -0.83 7.79 1.71
N PHE A 130 0.37 7.69 2.30
CA PHE A 130 0.51 7.72 3.76
C PHE A 130 0.33 9.12 4.37
N GLU A 131 0.50 10.19 3.59
CA GLU A 131 0.07 11.54 4.02
C GLU A 131 -1.45 11.65 4.10
N ARG A 132 -2.18 10.98 3.19
CA ARG A 132 -3.65 10.91 3.19
C ARG A 132 -4.18 9.99 4.29
N TYR A 133 -3.50 8.88 4.54
CA TYR A 133 -3.84 7.83 5.52
C TYR A 133 -2.74 7.69 6.59
N PRO A 134 -2.58 8.68 7.47
CA PRO A 134 -1.46 8.75 8.42
C PRO A 134 -1.41 7.59 9.42
N GLU A 135 -2.54 6.96 9.70
CA GLU A 135 -2.69 5.77 10.54
C GLU A 135 -2.03 4.52 9.95
N SER A 136 -1.88 4.44 8.63
CA SER A 136 -1.25 3.29 7.94
C SER A 136 0.23 3.49 7.63
N GLY A 137 0.74 4.73 7.70
CA GLY A 137 2.14 5.06 7.37
C GLY A 137 3.13 4.61 8.45
N PHE A 138 3.29 5.43 9.47
CA PHE A 138 4.15 5.13 10.63
C PHE A 138 3.52 5.68 11.91
N PRO A 139 2.36 5.17 12.33
CA PRO A 139 1.59 5.78 13.42
C PRO A 139 2.39 5.89 14.72
N GLN A 140 3.23 4.91 15.04
CA GLN A 140 4.10 4.96 16.22
C GLN A 140 5.20 6.02 16.10
N ALA A 141 5.87 6.11 14.95
CA ALA A 141 6.89 7.14 14.74
C ALA A 141 6.26 8.54 14.83
N ARG A 142 5.06 8.71 14.26
CA ARG A 142 4.32 9.98 14.36
C ARG A 142 3.94 10.30 15.80
N TYR A 143 3.46 9.32 16.55
CA TYR A 143 3.18 9.47 17.97
C TYR A 143 4.42 9.93 18.74
N PHE A 144 5.56 9.25 18.58
CA PHE A 144 6.80 9.62 19.27
C PHE A 144 7.32 11.00 18.88
N LEU A 145 7.30 11.34 17.59
CA LEU A 145 7.70 12.67 17.10
C LEU A 145 6.78 13.77 17.67
N SER A 146 5.47 13.52 17.72
CA SER A 146 4.52 14.45 18.33
C SER A 146 4.74 14.61 19.83
N ALA A 147 5.09 13.53 20.54
CA ALA A 147 5.34 13.53 21.96
C ALA A 147 6.57 14.36 22.34
N ILE A 148 7.54 14.52 21.42
CA ILE A 148 8.70 15.40 21.59
C ILE A 148 8.53 16.79 20.95
N GLY A 149 7.30 17.17 20.58
CA GLY A 149 6.95 18.49 20.07
C GLY A 149 7.31 18.72 18.60
N LEU A 150 7.71 17.68 17.86
CA LEU A 150 8.00 17.80 16.43
C LEU A 150 6.71 17.72 15.59
N PRO A 151 6.60 18.54 14.54
CA PRO A 151 5.41 18.57 13.71
C PRO A 151 5.27 17.28 12.91
N VAL A 152 4.07 16.70 12.91
CA VAL A 152 3.75 15.48 12.16
C VAL A 152 2.70 15.77 11.09
N GLY A 153 3.19 16.11 9.88
CA GLY A 153 2.47 16.13 8.59
C GLY A 153 1.29 17.10 8.43
N ARG A 154 0.30 17.10 9.34
CA ARG A 154 -0.84 18.04 9.28
C ARG A 154 -0.52 19.39 9.91
N ASP A 155 0.34 19.42 10.93
CA ASP A 155 0.67 20.65 11.65
C ASP A 155 1.47 21.65 10.79
N MET A 156 2.29 21.16 9.86
CA MET A 156 3.04 22.01 8.92
C MET A 156 2.10 22.83 8.01
N ASN A 157 1.09 22.21 7.40
CA ASN A 157 0.15 22.92 6.52
C ASN A 157 -0.71 23.95 7.25
N SER A 158 -1.01 23.72 8.53
CA SER A 158 -1.75 24.68 9.36
C SER A 158 -0.90 25.85 9.85
N ARG A 159 0.39 25.61 10.16
CA ARG A 159 1.33 26.67 10.57
C ARG A 159 1.76 27.54 9.38
N VAL A 160 2.03 26.95 8.22
CA VAL A 160 2.39 27.69 7.00
C VAL A 160 1.23 28.58 6.51
N ARG A 161 -0.02 28.10 6.58
CA ARG A 161 -1.19 28.93 6.27
C ARG A 161 -1.35 30.11 7.23
N ARG A 162 -1.10 29.93 8.53
CA ARG A 162 -1.20 31.03 9.51
C ARG A 162 -0.07 32.06 9.41
N SER A 163 1.13 31.65 9.00
CA SER A 163 2.23 32.59 8.79
C SER A 163 2.07 33.42 7.52
N LEU A 164 1.40 32.89 6.49
CA LEU A 164 1.13 33.61 5.24
C LEU A 164 -0.08 34.56 5.31
N GLN A 165 -0.94 34.43 6.32
CA GLN A 165 -2.05 35.37 6.56
C GLN A 165 -1.68 36.53 7.50
N ARG A 166 -0.43 36.60 7.96
CA ARG A 166 0.06 37.63 8.89
C ARG A 166 1.03 38.64 8.27
N ASN A 167 1.17 38.63 6.95
CA ASN A 167 1.91 39.65 6.19
C ASN A 167 0.96 40.40 5.28
#